data_AF-A0A7S2PDX1-F1
#
_entry.id   AF-A0A7S2PDX1-F1
#
_cell.length_a   1.000
_cell.length_b   1.000
_cell.length_c   1.000
_cell.angle_alpha   90.00
_cell.angle_beta   90.00
_cell.angle_gamma   90.00
#
_symmetry.space_group_name_H-M   'P 1'
#
loop_
_entity.id
_entity.type
_entity.pdbx_description
1 polymer ?
#
loop_
_entity_poly.entity_id
_entity_poly.type
_entity_poly.pdbx_seq_one_letter_code
_entity_poly.pdbx_strand_id
1 'polypeptide(L)'
;MRTRVEPCMLVSPVLIALSVATTAIVMDYIQPSMMWCWVNPFHNKAGELSWMIIMFVYAPIWVITVIVTVTMIIVYRAVLAQENRMSKYLVKGEQVSRKMSLGVAKQACWYVGSFYITWVVPFVIFIGTRLTMQGEEAEKAYYSFYLTTSILSPLQGFLNSLVYFRPKYVKQQELKRKRKKRETRVTALMTTRASDATARDLTVRASELTASDVKAPDVRASDPVVCE
;
A
#
# COMPACT_ATOMS: atom_id res chain seq x y z
N MET A 1 29.52 -2.39 6.50
CA MET A 1 28.62 -3.08 7.46
C MET A 1 27.54 -3.91 6.77
N ARG A 2 26.80 -3.37 5.79
CA ARG A 2 25.70 -4.09 5.09
C ARG A 2 26.07 -5.48 4.51
N THR A 3 27.25 -5.62 3.91
CA THR A 3 27.69 -6.85 3.23
C THR A 3 27.98 -8.05 4.15
N ARG A 4 28.25 -7.85 5.45
CA ARG A 4 28.50 -8.96 6.38
C ARG A 4 27.22 -9.53 6.99
N VAL A 5 26.15 -8.76 7.03
CA VAL A 5 24.90 -9.14 7.73
C VAL A 5 23.93 -9.85 6.79
N GLU A 6 23.97 -9.54 5.49
CA GLU A 6 23.17 -10.19 4.44
C GLU A 6 23.22 -11.72 4.47
N PRO A 7 24.40 -12.39 4.47
CA PRO A 7 24.44 -13.84 4.55
C PRO A 7 23.84 -14.38 5.85
N CYS A 8 24.04 -13.69 6.99
CA CYS A 8 23.46 -14.11 8.26
C CYS A 8 21.92 -14.05 8.26
N MET A 9 21.32 -13.06 7.60
CA MET A 9 19.86 -12.94 7.47
C MET A 9 19.24 -13.99 6.56
N LEU A 10 20.02 -14.55 5.63
CA LEU A 10 19.57 -15.61 4.73
C LEU A 10 19.78 -17.01 5.34
N VAL A 11 20.90 -17.21 6.04
CA VAL A 11 21.27 -18.50 6.62
C VAL A 11 20.45 -18.81 7.88
N SER A 12 20.17 -17.81 8.72
CA SER A 12 19.48 -18.05 10.00
C SER A 12 18.07 -18.65 9.85
N PRO A 13 17.18 -18.20 8.93
CA PRO A 13 15.86 -18.79 8.78
C PRO A 13 15.94 -20.22 8.22
N VAL A 14 16.90 -20.47 7.33
CA VAL A 14 17.13 -21.80 6.75
C VAL A 14 17.59 -22.79 7.82
N LEU A 15 18.55 -22.40 8.66
CA LEU A 15 19.02 -23.25 9.75
C LEU A 15 17.91 -23.57 10.76
N ILE A 16 17.10 -22.58 11.13
CA ILE A 16 15.96 -22.79 12.04
C ILE A 16 14.95 -23.76 11.41
N ALA A 17 14.59 -23.54 10.14
CA ALA A 17 13.65 -24.41 9.42
C ALA A 17 14.18 -25.85 9.32
N LEU A 18 15.46 -26.03 8.98
CA LEU A 18 16.10 -27.35 8.94
C LEU A 18 16.11 -28.01 10.32
N SER A 19 16.45 -27.29 11.39
CA SER A 19 16.44 -27.87 12.74
C SER A 19 15.07 -28.34 13.18
N VAL A 20 14.01 -27.58 12.87
CA VAL A 20 12.62 -27.93 13.20
C VAL A 20 12.19 -29.15 12.39
N ALA A 21 12.49 -29.16 11.09
CA ALA A 21 12.15 -30.27 10.20
C ALA A 21 12.87 -31.57 10.60
N THR A 22 14.18 -31.52 10.86
CA THR A 22 14.96 -32.69 11.30
C THR A 22 14.43 -33.23 12.63
N THR A 23 14.12 -32.36 13.59
CA THR A 23 13.56 -32.79 14.88
C THR A 23 12.20 -33.46 14.71
N ALA A 24 11.32 -32.90 13.86
CA ALA A 24 10.01 -33.48 13.59
C ALA A 24 10.09 -34.86 12.92
N ILE A 25 11.09 -35.09 12.04
CA ILE A 25 11.33 -36.38 11.39
C ILE A 25 11.89 -37.40 12.38
N VAL A 26 12.91 -37.03 13.18
CA VAL A 26 13.56 -37.93 14.15
C VAL A 26 12.57 -38.44 15.19
N MET A 27 11.59 -37.61 15.54
CA MET A 27 10.55 -37.94 16.52
C MET A 27 9.31 -38.63 15.90
N ASP A 28 9.36 -38.97 14.61
CA ASP A 28 8.27 -39.63 13.84
C ASP A 28 6.92 -38.88 13.91
N TYR A 29 6.96 -37.54 13.95
CA TYR A 29 5.76 -36.70 14.04
C TYR A 29 5.13 -36.36 12.69
N ILE A 30 5.83 -36.61 11.59
CA ILE A 30 5.33 -36.35 10.24
C ILE A 30 4.59 -37.59 9.75
N GLN A 31 3.26 -37.49 9.65
CA GLN A 31 2.41 -38.61 9.30
C GLN A 31 1.38 -38.22 8.25
N PRO A 32 0.72 -39.20 7.60
CA PRO A 32 -0.41 -38.91 6.72
C PRO A 32 -1.48 -38.12 7.50
N SER A 33 -1.78 -36.92 7.01
CA SER A 33 -2.88 -36.09 7.48
C SER A 33 -3.88 -35.90 6.33
N MET A 34 -5.00 -35.25 6.61
CA MET A 34 -6.16 -35.15 5.71
C MET A 34 -5.80 -34.79 4.26
N MET A 35 -4.85 -33.87 4.04
CA MET A 35 -4.51 -33.37 2.69
C MET A 35 -3.03 -33.51 2.29
N TRP A 36 -2.11 -33.74 3.24
CA TRP A 36 -0.68 -33.94 2.99
C TRP A 36 -0.01 -34.55 4.22
N CYS A 37 1.27 -34.95 4.11
CA CYS A 37 2.05 -35.38 5.27
C CYS A 37 2.31 -34.20 6.20
N TRP A 38 1.77 -34.25 7.41
CA TRP A 38 1.81 -33.16 8.38
C TRP A 38 1.88 -33.69 9.82
N VAL A 39 2.07 -32.78 10.76
CA VAL A 39 1.96 -33.07 12.19
C VAL A 39 0.50 -33.44 12.51
N ASN A 40 0.21 -34.73 12.69
CA ASN A 40 -1.14 -35.27 12.90
C ASN A 40 -1.35 -35.58 14.40
N PRO A 41 -2.39 -35.04 15.08
CA PRO A 41 -2.63 -35.26 16.51
C PRO A 41 -3.24 -36.62 16.91
N PHE A 42 -3.64 -37.49 15.98
CA PHE A 42 -4.49 -38.65 16.28
C PHE A 42 -3.78 -40.00 16.40
N HIS A 43 -2.49 -40.11 16.06
CA HIS A 43 -1.84 -41.41 15.92
C HIS A 43 -1.30 -41.99 17.23
N ASN A 44 -1.04 -41.16 18.24
CA ASN A 44 -0.64 -41.58 19.58
C ASN A 44 -1.46 -40.80 20.61
N LYS A 45 -2.01 -41.50 21.62
CA LYS A 45 -2.91 -41.00 22.70
C LYS A 45 -3.13 -39.47 22.67
N ALA A 46 -4.35 -39.05 22.30
CA ALA A 46 -4.79 -37.68 21.99
C ALA A 46 -4.32 -36.52 22.91
N GLY A 47 -3.76 -36.80 24.09
CA GLY A 47 -3.21 -35.82 25.03
C GLY A 47 -1.80 -35.32 24.72
N GLU A 48 -0.86 -36.18 24.30
CA GLU A 48 0.57 -35.81 24.18
C GLU A 48 0.88 -35.10 22.85
N LEU A 49 0.27 -35.55 21.75
CA LEU A 49 0.59 -35.05 20.40
C LEU A 49 0.06 -33.63 20.14
N SER A 50 -0.96 -33.25 20.87
CA SER A 50 -1.57 -31.93 20.72
C SER A 50 -0.72 -30.80 21.36
N TRP A 51 0.21 -31.10 22.28
CA TRP A 51 1.21 -30.13 22.75
C TRP A 51 2.32 -29.90 21.72
N MET A 52 2.62 -30.90 20.90
CA MET A 52 3.64 -30.81 19.85
C MET A 52 3.21 -29.84 18.74
N ILE A 53 1.93 -29.84 18.36
CA ILE A 53 1.39 -28.84 17.41
C ILE A 53 1.58 -27.41 17.94
N ILE A 54 1.34 -27.21 19.24
CA ILE A 54 1.57 -25.91 19.88
C ILE A 54 3.05 -25.54 19.79
N MET A 55 3.95 -26.44 20.17
CA MET A 55 5.38 -26.17 20.24
C MET A 55 6.04 -25.98 18.86
N PHE A 56 5.74 -26.83 17.89
CA PHE A 56 6.44 -26.84 16.59
C PHE A 56 5.77 -25.98 15.52
N VAL A 57 4.47 -25.68 15.65
CA VAL A 57 3.73 -24.91 14.65
C VAL A 57 3.37 -23.54 15.20
N TYR A 58 2.55 -23.50 16.25
CA TYR A 58 1.99 -22.23 16.71
C TYR A 58 2.99 -21.35 17.44
N ALA A 59 3.84 -21.91 18.30
CA ALA A 59 4.81 -21.12 19.05
C ALA A 59 5.78 -20.36 18.11
N PRO A 60 6.41 -20.99 17.09
CA PRO A 60 7.20 -20.27 16.10
C PRO A 60 6.42 -19.19 15.35
N ILE A 61 5.18 -19.49 14.94
CA ILE A 61 4.31 -18.53 14.22
C ILE A 61 4.01 -17.30 15.09
N TRP A 62 3.62 -17.51 16.34
CA TRP A 62 3.32 -16.43 17.28
C TRP A 62 4.56 -15.63 17.65
N VAL A 63 5.70 -16.30 17.88
CA VAL A 63 6.99 -15.64 18.14
C VAL A 63 7.36 -14.73 16.97
N ILE A 64 7.30 -15.24 15.73
CA ILE A 64 7.59 -14.43 14.54
C ILE A 64 6.59 -13.29 14.38
N THR A 65 5.29 -13.54 14.62
CA THR A 65 4.26 -12.50 14.55
C THR A 65 4.53 -11.37 15.55
N VAL A 66 4.89 -11.71 16.79
CA VAL A 66 5.26 -10.72 17.81
C VAL A 66 6.53 -9.95 17.41
N ILE A 67 7.57 -10.65 16.93
CA ILE A 67 8.81 -10.00 16.45
C ILE A 67 8.50 -9.03 15.30
N VAL A 68 7.69 -9.44 14.34
CA VAL A 68 7.27 -8.59 13.21
C VAL A 68 6.47 -7.38 13.70
N THR A 69 5.55 -7.56 14.64
CA THR A 69 4.79 -6.46 15.23
C THR A 69 5.71 -5.46 15.95
N VAL A 70 6.62 -5.94 16.80
CA VAL A 70 7.57 -5.09 17.54
C VAL A 70 8.50 -4.36 16.59
N THR A 71 9.06 -5.04 15.58
CA THR A 71 9.94 -4.41 14.58
C THR A 71 9.22 -3.34 13.79
N MET A 72 7.97 -3.55 13.38
CA MET A 72 7.16 -2.52 12.71
C MET A 72 6.85 -1.33 13.62
N ILE A 73 6.60 -1.55 14.91
CA ILE A 73 6.45 -0.48 15.90
C ILE A 73 7.75 0.33 16.03
N ILE A 74 8.91 -0.34 16.10
CA ILE A 74 10.22 0.32 16.16
C ILE A 74 10.44 1.17 14.91
N VAL A 75 10.17 0.61 13.71
CA VAL A 75 10.29 1.34 12.44
C VAL A 75 9.38 2.57 12.44
N TYR A 76 8.12 2.43 12.85
CA TYR A 76 7.20 3.57 12.98
C TYR A 76 7.73 4.64 13.93
N ARG A 77 8.19 4.26 15.12
CA ARG A 77 8.76 5.19 16.11
C ARG A 77 10.03 5.88 15.61
N ALA A 78 10.88 5.15 14.88
CA ALA A 78 12.08 5.71 14.27
C ALA A 78 11.74 6.75 13.19
N VAL A 79 10.76 6.46 12.33
CA VAL A 79 10.28 7.41 11.31
C VAL A 79 9.64 8.63 11.95
N LEU A 80 8.86 8.45 13.02
CA LEU A 80 8.27 9.56 13.77
C LEU A 80 9.35 10.43 14.44
N ALA A 81 10.36 9.81 15.03
CA ALA A 81 11.51 10.52 15.61
C ALA A 81 12.29 11.29 14.53
N GLN A 82 12.42 10.72 13.33
CA GLN A 82 13.04 11.39 12.19
C GLN A 82 12.23 12.61 11.74
N GLU A 83 10.90 12.51 11.63
CA GLU A 83 10.02 13.65 11.33
C GLU A 83 10.13 14.76 12.41
N ASN A 84 10.16 14.39 13.69
CA ASN A 84 10.33 15.34 14.81
C ASN A 84 11.71 16.01 14.83
N ARG A 85 12.76 15.38 14.30
CA ARG A 85 14.07 16.01 14.14
C ARG A 85 14.07 17.00 12.98
N MET A 86 13.37 16.68 11.89
CA MET A 86 13.23 17.56 10.73
C MET A 86 12.34 18.78 11.01
N SER A 87 11.38 18.67 11.94
CA SER A 87 10.49 19.79 12.27
C SER A 87 11.22 21.03 12.81
N LYS A 88 12.42 20.86 13.36
CA LYS A 88 13.26 21.97 13.85
C LYS A 88 13.78 22.89 12.72
N TYR A 89 13.78 22.41 11.48
CA TYR A 89 14.21 23.17 10.31
C TYR A 89 13.04 23.80 9.55
N LEU A 90 11.82 23.71 10.06
CA LEU A 90 10.65 24.32 9.43
C LEU A 90 10.71 25.84 9.56
N VAL A 91 10.39 26.52 8.45
CA VAL A 91 10.30 27.98 8.44
C VAL A 91 9.09 28.41 9.28
N LYS A 92 9.19 29.54 9.98
CA LYS A 92 8.10 30.08 10.81
C LYS A 92 6.83 30.25 9.96
N GLY A 93 5.77 29.52 10.30
CA GLY A 93 4.51 29.48 9.55
C GLY A 93 4.29 28.20 8.73
N GLU A 94 5.28 27.31 8.62
CA GLU A 94 5.17 26.04 7.93
C GLU A 94 4.64 24.92 8.86
N GLN A 95 3.70 24.10 8.38
CA GLN A 95 3.11 23.02 9.17
C GLN A 95 3.98 21.75 9.14
N VAL A 96 4.08 21.06 10.27
CA VAL A 96 4.78 19.76 10.37
C VAL A 96 4.04 18.70 9.56
N SER A 97 4.61 18.28 8.43
CA SER A 97 4.07 17.20 7.61
C SER A 97 4.41 15.83 8.17
N ARG A 98 3.41 15.10 8.68
CA ARG A 98 3.53 13.72 9.20
C ARG A 98 3.17 12.63 8.18
N LYS A 99 3.29 12.95 6.89
CA LYS A 99 2.83 12.08 5.80
C LYS A 99 3.61 10.77 5.73
N MET A 100 4.90 10.79 6.09
CA MET A 100 5.76 9.61 6.00
C MET A 100 5.46 8.63 7.13
N SER A 101 5.38 9.11 8.38
CA SER A 101 5.05 8.26 9.54
C SER A 101 3.66 7.64 9.42
N LEU A 102 2.65 8.40 8.95
CA LEU A 102 1.32 7.88 8.67
C LEU A 102 1.32 6.85 7.52
N GLY A 103 2.12 7.08 6.49
CA GLY A 103 2.29 6.14 5.39
C GLY A 103 2.85 4.79 5.87
N VAL A 104 3.91 4.85 6.68
CA VAL A 104 4.56 3.70 7.30
C VAL A 104 3.62 2.97 8.26
N ALA A 105 2.91 3.69 9.13
CA ALA A 105 1.93 3.10 10.04
C ALA A 105 0.84 2.34 9.28
N LYS A 106 0.28 2.94 8.22
CA LYS A 106 -0.75 2.27 7.42
C LYS A 106 -0.19 1.03 6.73
N GLN A 107 1.02 1.09 6.18
CA GLN A 107 1.65 -0.08 5.55
C GLN A 107 1.91 -1.20 6.56
N ALA A 108 2.42 -0.85 7.74
CA ALA A 108 2.63 -1.77 8.85
C ALA A 108 1.32 -2.42 9.31
N CYS A 109 0.24 -1.65 9.48
CA CYS A 109 -1.07 -2.20 9.87
C CYS A 109 -1.60 -3.24 8.89
N TRP A 110 -1.51 -2.98 7.57
CA TRP A 110 -1.95 -3.96 6.58
C TRP A 110 -1.05 -5.19 6.54
N TYR A 111 0.26 -5.01 6.69
CA TYR A 111 1.23 -6.10 6.71
C TYR A 111 1.02 -7.00 7.94
N VAL A 112 1.09 -6.44 9.14
CA VAL A 112 0.92 -7.13 10.41
C VAL A 112 -0.50 -7.70 10.55
N GLY A 113 -1.51 -6.95 10.11
CA GLY A 113 -2.91 -7.38 10.14
C GLY A 113 -3.15 -8.67 9.35
N SER A 114 -2.40 -8.91 8.26
CA SER A 114 -2.53 -10.16 7.50
C SER A 114 -2.13 -11.39 8.32
N PHE A 115 -1.08 -11.30 9.15
CA PHE A 115 -0.66 -12.40 10.03
C PHE A 115 -1.73 -12.71 11.08
N TYR A 116 -2.28 -11.67 11.72
CA TYR A 116 -3.33 -11.85 12.71
C TYR A 116 -4.61 -12.43 12.09
N ILE A 117 -5.06 -11.92 10.94
CA ILE A 117 -6.25 -12.44 10.27
C ILE A 117 -6.08 -13.91 9.90
N THR A 118 -4.91 -14.30 9.40
CA THR A 118 -4.66 -15.67 8.98
C THR A 118 -4.53 -16.63 10.16
N TRP A 119 -3.86 -16.25 11.25
CA TRP A 119 -3.46 -17.22 12.29
C TRP A 119 -4.31 -17.18 13.56
N VAL A 120 -5.02 -16.08 13.85
CA VAL A 120 -5.90 -16.00 15.03
C VAL A 120 -7.06 -16.98 14.90
N VAL A 121 -7.74 -17.02 13.74
CA VAL A 121 -8.93 -17.85 13.56
C VAL A 121 -8.60 -19.35 13.70
N PRO A 122 -7.59 -19.91 13.00
CA PRO A 122 -7.21 -21.31 13.20
C PRO A 122 -6.75 -21.59 14.63
N PHE A 123 -6.02 -20.67 15.27
CA PHE A 123 -5.56 -20.84 16.65
C PHE A 123 -6.72 -20.91 17.64
N VAL A 124 -7.75 -20.06 17.49
CA VAL A 124 -8.95 -20.08 18.33
C VAL A 124 -9.74 -21.38 18.14
N ILE A 125 -9.88 -21.86 16.90
CA ILE A 125 -10.53 -23.15 16.64
C ILE A 125 -9.71 -24.28 17.29
N PHE A 126 -8.40 -24.31 17.08
CA PHE A 126 -7.52 -25.33 17.64
C PHE A 126 -7.57 -25.38 19.18
N ILE A 127 -7.43 -24.23 19.83
CA ILE A 127 -7.46 -24.18 21.31
C ILE A 127 -8.87 -24.48 21.84
N GLY A 128 -9.91 -24.00 21.17
CA GLY A 128 -11.31 -24.28 21.52
C GLY A 128 -11.59 -25.77 21.49
N THR A 129 -11.30 -26.44 20.36
CA THR A 129 -11.42 -27.89 20.23
C THR A 129 -10.67 -28.64 21.31
N ARG A 130 -9.45 -28.21 21.66
CA ARG A 130 -8.66 -28.84 22.74
C ARG A 130 -9.25 -28.66 24.13
N LEU A 131 -9.86 -27.51 24.42
CA LEU A 131 -10.38 -27.19 25.74
C LEU A 131 -11.79 -27.73 25.97
N THR A 132 -12.61 -27.86 24.92
CA THR A 132 -14.03 -28.17 25.05
C THR A 132 -14.43 -29.55 24.52
N MET A 133 -13.61 -30.17 23.68
CA MET A 133 -13.96 -31.43 23.01
C MET A 133 -12.94 -32.54 23.31
N GLN A 134 -13.45 -33.76 23.51
CA GLN A 134 -12.65 -34.97 23.69
C GLN A 134 -13.28 -36.11 22.87
N GLY A 135 -12.47 -37.10 22.48
CA GLY A 135 -12.94 -38.25 21.71
C GLY A 135 -13.33 -37.92 20.27
N GLU A 136 -14.34 -38.60 19.75
CA GLU A 136 -14.76 -38.57 18.33
C GLU A 136 -15.24 -37.17 17.85
N GLU A 137 -15.84 -36.39 18.76
CA GLU A 137 -16.25 -35.00 18.47
C GLU A 137 -15.05 -34.08 18.23
N ALA A 138 -13.93 -34.33 18.90
CA ALA A 138 -12.71 -33.56 18.67
C ALA A 138 -12.19 -33.82 17.24
N GLU A 139 -12.23 -35.07 16.76
CA GLU A 139 -11.77 -35.44 15.42
C GLU A 139 -12.48 -34.65 14.31
N LYS A 140 -13.81 -34.53 14.41
CA LYS A 140 -14.62 -33.70 13.50
C LYS A 140 -14.26 -32.22 13.59
N ALA A 141 -14.01 -31.69 14.78
CA ALA A 141 -13.64 -30.29 14.94
C ALA A 141 -12.22 -29.97 14.43
N TYR A 142 -11.31 -30.95 14.43
CA TYR A 142 -10.01 -30.81 13.79
C TYR A 142 -10.12 -30.71 12.25
N TYR A 143 -11.13 -31.30 11.63
CA TYR A 143 -11.40 -31.09 10.20
C TYR A 143 -11.69 -29.61 9.90
N SER A 144 -12.52 -28.95 10.72
CA SER A 144 -12.79 -27.51 10.59
C SER A 144 -11.51 -26.68 10.74
N PHE A 145 -10.60 -27.08 11.63
CA PHE A 145 -9.29 -26.46 11.76
C PHE A 145 -8.44 -26.60 10.49
N TYR A 146 -8.32 -27.81 9.93
CA TYR A 146 -7.55 -28.05 8.70
C TYR A 146 -8.12 -27.29 7.49
N LEU A 147 -9.45 -27.30 7.32
CA LEU A 147 -10.13 -26.58 6.25
C LEU A 147 -9.85 -25.08 6.35
N THR A 148 -10.01 -24.50 7.55
CA THR A 148 -9.80 -23.06 7.78
C THR A 148 -8.34 -22.67 7.51
N THR A 149 -7.37 -23.47 7.96
CA THR A 149 -5.94 -23.21 7.75
C THR A 149 -5.57 -23.30 6.27
N SER A 150 -6.17 -24.24 5.52
CA SER A 150 -5.94 -24.42 4.09
C SER A 150 -6.45 -23.24 3.26
N ILE A 151 -7.52 -22.58 3.71
CA ILE A 151 -8.08 -21.38 3.05
C ILE A 151 -7.32 -20.11 3.45
N LEU A 152 -6.98 -19.95 4.73
CA LEU A 152 -6.40 -18.70 5.25
C LEU A 152 -4.88 -18.60 5.04
N SER A 153 -4.16 -19.72 4.98
CA SER A 153 -2.70 -19.68 4.81
C SER A 153 -2.25 -19.11 3.46
N PRO A 154 -2.86 -19.43 2.29
CA PRO A 154 -2.51 -18.77 1.03
C PRO A 154 -2.94 -17.29 1.03
N LEU A 155 -4.02 -16.97 1.75
CA LEU A 155 -4.53 -15.59 1.86
C LEU A 155 -3.51 -14.68 2.57
N GLN A 156 -2.67 -15.19 3.47
CA GLN A 156 -1.59 -14.42 4.09
C GLN A 156 -0.63 -13.86 3.04
N GLY A 157 -0.17 -14.70 2.11
CA GLY A 157 0.74 -14.28 1.04
C GLY A 157 0.06 -13.29 0.09
N PHE A 158 -1.19 -13.55 -0.26
CA PHE A 158 -1.98 -12.67 -1.10
C PHE A 158 -2.17 -11.28 -0.48
N LEU A 159 -2.63 -11.20 0.78
CA LEU A 159 -2.82 -9.94 1.50
C LEU A 159 -1.51 -9.16 1.63
N ASN A 160 -0.40 -9.85 1.94
CA ASN A 160 0.91 -9.22 1.99
C ASN A 160 1.36 -8.68 0.63
N SER A 161 1.07 -9.36 -0.48
CA SER A 161 1.41 -8.87 -1.82
C SER A 161 0.73 -7.54 -2.15
N LEU A 162 -0.52 -7.34 -1.70
CA LEU A 162 -1.26 -6.09 -1.89
C LEU A 162 -0.58 -4.90 -1.21
N VAL A 163 0.05 -5.13 -0.06
CA VAL A 163 0.84 -4.10 0.65
C VAL A 163 1.99 -3.60 -0.22
N TYR A 164 2.65 -4.51 -0.94
CA TYR A 164 3.78 -4.17 -1.83
C TYR A 164 3.34 -3.52 -3.15
N PHE A 165 2.15 -3.84 -3.66
CA PHE A 165 1.63 -3.19 -4.88
C PHE A 165 1.09 -1.77 -4.62
N ARG A 166 0.57 -1.51 -3.43
CA ARG A 166 0.00 -0.22 -3.04
C ARG A 166 0.89 1.00 -3.36
N PRO A 167 2.17 1.08 -2.99
CA PRO A 167 3.00 2.25 -3.29
C PRO A 167 3.18 2.49 -4.80
N LYS A 168 3.29 1.42 -5.60
CA LYS A 168 3.38 1.52 -7.07
C LYS A 168 2.09 2.09 -7.66
N TYR A 169 0.95 1.59 -7.19
CA TYR A 169 -0.36 2.07 -7.62
C TYR A 169 -0.59 3.55 -7.28
N VAL A 170 -0.27 3.96 -6.04
CA VAL A 170 -0.41 5.37 -5.60
C VAL A 170 0.48 6.29 -6.45
N LYS A 171 1.75 5.92 -6.69
CA LYS A 171 2.66 6.69 -7.55
C LYS A 171 2.12 6.86 -8.96
N GLN A 172 1.57 5.80 -9.55
CA GLN A 172 0.95 5.87 -10.88
C GLN A 172 -0.29 6.78 -10.90
N GLN A 173 -1.14 6.71 -9.88
CA GLN A 173 -2.27 7.64 -9.75
C GLN A 173 -1.81 9.10 -9.67
N GLU A 174 -0.79 9.39 -8.87
CA GLU A 174 -0.25 10.75 -8.75
C GLU A 174 0.30 11.27 -10.07
N LEU A 175 1.01 10.43 -10.84
CA LEU A 175 1.50 10.79 -12.17
C LEU A 175 0.35 11.09 -13.14
N LYS A 176 -0.71 10.26 -13.14
CA LYS A 176 -1.92 10.52 -13.95
C LYS A 176 -2.57 11.85 -13.56
N ARG A 177 -2.70 12.15 -12.26
CA ARG A 177 -3.23 13.43 -11.77
C ARG A 177 -2.36 14.62 -12.18
N LYS A 178 -1.03 14.49 -12.13
CA LYS A 178 -0.09 15.54 -12.56
C LYS A 178 -0.16 15.79 -14.07
N ARG A 179 -0.26 14.73 -14.88
CA ARG A 179 -0.45 14.84 -16.34
C ARG A 179 -1.73 15.59 -16.67
N LYS A 180 -2.87 15.17 -16.10
CA LYS A 180 -4.16 15.86 -16.28
C LYS A 180 -4.11 17.34 -15.89
N LYS A 181 -3.49 17.68 -14.75
CA LYS A 181 -3.31 19.09 -14.35
C LYS A 181 -2.44 19.91 -15.33
N ARG A 182 -1.40 19.30 -15.90
CA ARG A 182 -0.55 19.96 -16.91
C ARG A 182 -1.32 20.19 -18.19
N GLU A 183 -2.05 19.18 -18.67
CA GLU A 183 -2.92 19.29 -19.84
C GLU A 183 -3.94 20.41 -19.66
N THR A 184 -4.67 20.44 -18.54
CA THR A 184 -5.63 21.51 -18.24
C THR A 184 -4.99 22.90 -18.19
N ARG A 185 -3.79 23.03 -17.61
CA ARG A 185 -3.06 24.32 -17.58
C ARG A 185 -2.64 24.78 -18.96
N VAL A 186 -2.16 23.87 -19.80
CA VAL A 186 -1.76 24.18 -21.18
C VAL A 186 -2.98 24.60 -22.00
N THR A 187 -4.09 23.87 -21.89
CA THR A 187 -5.36 24.24 -22.55
C THR A 187 -5.84 25.62 -22.11
N ALA A 188 -5.84 25.92 -20.81
CA ALA A 188 -6.24 27.23 -20.29
C ALA A 188 -5.35 28.36 -20.80
N LEU A 189 -4.03 28.17 -20.81
CA LEU A 189 -3.09 29.15 -21.36
C LEU A 189 -3.27 29.37 -22.86
N MET A 190 -3.56 28.32 -23.63
CA MET A 190 -3.86 28.43 -25.06
C MET A 190 -5.15 29.21 -25.31
N THR A 191 -6.21 28.95 -24.53
CA THR A 191 -7.47 29.69 -24.64
C THR A 191 -7.31 31.17 -24.31
N THR A 192 -6.55 31.52 -23.25
CA THR A 192 -6.31 32.93 -22.90
C THR A 192 -5.51 33.65 -23.97
N ARG A 193 -4.44 33.01 -24.50
CA ARG A 193 -3.65 33.61 -25.60
C ARG A 193 -4.45 33.80 -26.87
N ALA A 194 -5.36 32.88 -27.20
CA ALA A 194 -6.25 33.01 -28.34
C ALA A 194 -7.21 34.20 -28.16
N SER A 195 -7.82 34.35 -26.97
CA SER A 195 -8.68 35.50 -26.66
C SER A 195 -7.92 36.83 -26.74
N ASP A 196 -6.69 36.90 -26.21
CA ASP A 196 -5.86 38.10 -26.28
C ASP A 196 -5.49 38.46 -27.74
N ALA A 197 -5.20 37.46 -28.58
CA ALA A 197 -4.90 37.67 -29.99
C ALA A 197 -6.11 38.22 -30.75
N THR A 198 -7.31 37.66 -30.51
CA THR A 198 -8.56 38.16 -31.09
C THR A 198 -8.88 39.58 -30.65
N ALA A 199 -8.68 39.90 -29.36
CA ALA A 199 -8.89 41.25 -28.84
C ALA A 199 -7.96 42.28 -29.50
N ARG A 200 -6.68 41.92 -29.70
CA ARG A 200 -5.73 42.78 -30.41
C ARG A 200 -6.13 43.02 -31.87
N ASP A 201 -6.55 41.99 -32.58
CA ASP A 201 -6.99 42.11 -33.98
C ASP A 201 -8.20 43.05 -34.11
N LEU A 202 -9.17 42.94 -33.19
CA LEU A 202 -10.31 43.84 -33.11
C LEU A 202 -9.90 45.30 -32.84
N THR A 203 -8.95 45.54 -31.92
CA THR A 203 -8.46 46.90 -31.65
C THR A 203 -7.73 47.52 -32.86
N VAL A 204 -6.96 46.73 -33.61
CA VAL A 204 -6.29 47.21 -34.83
C VAL A 204 -7.32 47.62 -35.88
N ARG A 205 -8.31 46.77 -36.15
CA ARG A 205 -9.40 47.10 -37.10
C ARG A 205 -10.20 48.33 -36.70
N ALA A 206 -10.50 48.50 -35.40
CA ALA A 206 -11.20 49.68 -34.91
C ALA A 206 -10.39 50.98 -35.16
N SER A 207 -9.07 50.93 -34.97
CA SER A 207 -8.19 52.07 -35.24
C SER A 207 -8.11 52.44 -36.73
N GLU A 208 -8.11 51.45 -37.63
CA GLU A 208 -8.13 51.67 -39.08
C GLU A 208 -9.43 52.36 -39.55
N LEU A 209 -10.58 51.97 -39.00
CA LEU A 209 -11.88 52.61 -39.26
C LEU A 209 -11.88 54.08 -38.83
N THR A 210 -11.40 54.39 -37.61
CA THR A 210 -11.32 55.78 -37.13
C THR A 210 -10.35 56.64 -37.93
N ALA A 211 -9.25 56.06 -38.45
CA ALA A 211 -8.31 56.79 -39.29
C ALA A 211 -8.87 57.08 -40.70
N SER A 212 -9.77 56.23 -41.19
CA SER A 212 -10.45 56.44 -42.48
C SER A 212 -11.51 57.55 -42.40
N ASP A 213 -12.23 57.69 -41.28
CA ASP A 213 -13.24 58.75 -41.10
C ASP A 213 -12.64 60.16 -40.97
N VAL A 214 -11.36 60.30 -40.59
CA VAL A 214 -10.67 61.61 -40.50
C VAL A 214 -10.24 62.14 -41.87
N LYS A 215 -10.25 61.31 -42.92
CA LYS A 215 -9.87 61.72 -44.29
C LYS A 215 -11.08 62.11 -45.14
N ALA A 216 -11.94 62.98 -44.61
CA ALA A 216 -12.95 63.69 -45.40
C ALA A 216 -12.66 65.21 -45.39
N PRO A 217 -12.14 65.73 -46.52
CA PRO A 217 -12.57 67.03 -47.05
C PRO A 217 -12.84 66.87 -48.56
N ASP A 218 -13.65 67.66 -49.26
CA ASP A 218 -14.07 69.04 -49.06
C ASP A 218 -15.31 69.28 -49.95
N VAL A 219 -16.28 70.02 -49.44
CA VAL A 219 -17.46 70.49 -50.18
C VAL A 219 -16.99 71.59 -51.12
N ARG A 220 -16.74 71.27 -52.39
CA ARG A 220 -16.44 72.31 -53.39
C ARG A 220 -17.74 72.92 -53.93
N ALA A 221 -17.85 74.20 -53.67
CA ALA A 221 -18.94 75.11 -53.98
C ALA A 221 -19.30 75.18 -55.46
N SER A 222 -20.56 75.52 -55.68
CA SER A 222 -21.27 75.82 -56.92
C SER A 222 -20.57 76.85 -57.82
N ASP A 223 -20.56 76.59 -59.13
CA ASP A 223 -20.17 77.55 -60.17
C ASP A 223 -21.33 78.52 -60.50
N PRO A 224 -21.08 79.81 -60.77
CA PRO A 224 -22.10 80.74 -61.23
C PRO A 224 -22.30 80.66 -62.76
N VAL A 225 -23.56 80.86 -63.14
CA VAL A 225 -24.04 81.07 -64.51
C VAL A 225 -23.40 82.33 -65.09
N VAL A 226 -22.80 82.21 -66.28
CA VAL A 226 -22.41 83.34 -67.14
C VAL A 226 -23.29 83.31 -68.39
N CYS A 227 -24.02 84.40 -68.62
CA CYS A 227 -24.72 84.70 -69.85
C CYS A 227 -23.74 85.36 -70.85
N GLU A 228 -23.69 84.86 -72.08
CA GLU A 228 -23.58 85.63 -73.34
C GLU A 228 -24.20 84.80 -74.47
#